data_AF-A0A530BG48-F1
#
_entry.id   AF-A0A530BG48-F1
#
_cell.length_a   1.000
_cell.length_b   1.000
_cell.length_c   1.000
_cell.angle_alpha   90.00
_cell.angle_beta   90.00
_cell.angle_gamma   90.00
#
_symmetry.space_group_name_H-M   'P 1'
#
loop_
_entity.id
_entity.type
_entity.pdbx_description
1 polymer ?
#
loop_
_entity_poly.entity_id
_entity_poly.type
_entity_poly.pdbx_seq_one_letter_code
_entity_poly.pdbx_strand_id
1 'polypeptide(L)'
;LADLGKLEHVVARGQDEIRHAIESFLTLEAAGWKGRERTAMAIDRYRAAFAREAVHRLAEHDMCRIHTLKLDGRTIACLVVFVEAGVAYTWKTAYDE
;
A
#
# COMPACT_ATOMS: atom_id res chain seq x y z
N LEU A 1 -18.12 8.52 -4.05
CA LEU A 1 -16.78 8.97 -3.60
C LEU A 1 -16.42 10.31 -4.22
N ALA A 2 -16.49 10.46 -5.56
CA ALA A 2 -16.23 11.75 -6.21
C ALA A 2 -17.20 12.86 -5.77
N ASP A 3 -18.41 12.52 -5.35
CA ASP A 3 -19.38 13.49 -4.80
C ASP A 3 -19.05 13.95 -3.37
N LEU A 4 -18.08 13.32 -2.72
CA LEU A 4 -17.66 13.65 -1.34
C LEU A 4 -16.45 14.59 -1.29
N GLY A 5 -15.76 14.81 -2.41
CA GLY A 5 -14.52 15.57 -2.47
C GLY A 5 -13.65 15.16 -3.67
N LYS A 6 -12.44 15.71 -3.75
CA LYS A 6 -11.50 15.41 -4.84
C LYS A 6 -10.94 14.00 -4.65
N LEU A 7 -11.33 13.08 -5.53
CA LEU A 7 -10.81 11.72 -5.57
C LEU A 7 -9.61 11.63 -6.52
N GLU A 8 -8.48 11.14 -6.03
CA GLU A 8 -7.26 10.94 -6.80
C GLU A 8 -6.81 9.48 -6.72
N HIS A 9 -6.44 8.90 -7.87
CA HIS A 9 -5.80 7.60 -7.94
C HIS A 9 -4.32 7.78 -8.30
N VAL A 10 -3.45 7.27 -7.44
CA VAL A 10 -2.00 7.35 -7.60
C VAL A 10 -1.44 5.93 -7.67
N VAL A 11 -0.49 5.71 -8.57
CA VAL A 11 0.21 4.43 -8.69
C VAL A 11 1.70 4.67 -8.51
N ALA A 12 2.24 4.21 -7.39
CA ALA A 12 3.68 4.20 -7.15
C ALA A 12 4.33 3.06 -7.95
N ARG A 13 5.44 3.36 -8.62
CA ARG A 13 6.20 2.41 -9.44
C ARG A 13 7.70 2.47 -9.15
N GLY A 14 8.25 3.67 -9.03
CA GLY A 14 9.68 3.87 -8.73
C GLY A 14 10.02 3.59 -7.26
N GLN A 15 11.27 3.24 -6.98
CA GLN A 15 11.75 2.95 -5.61
C GLN A 15 11.36 4.04 -4.60
N ASP A 16 11.57 5.30 -4.95
CA ASP A 16 11.24 6.44 -4.07
C ASP A 16 9.73 6.54 -3.82
N GLU A 17 8.91 6.38 -4.86
CA GLU A 17 7.46 6.41 -4.72
C GLU A 17 6.96 5.25 -3.87
N ILE A 18 7.49 4.05 -4.11
CA ILE A 18 7.16 2.82 -3.38
C ILE A 18 7.52 2.97 -1.90
N ARG A 19 8.67 3.56 -1.58
CA ARG A 19 9.08 3.84 -0.20
C ARG A 19 8.08 4.71 0.56
N HIS A 20 7.49 5.72 -0.09
CA HIS A 20 6.45 6.54 0.55
C HIS A 20 5.08 5.85 0.60
N ALA A 21 4.73 5.14 -0.47
CA ALA A 21 3.45 4.47 -0.59
C ALA A 21 3.30 3.29 0.38
N ILE A 22 4.38 2.55 0.67
CA ILE A 22 4.36 1.45 1.65
C ILE A 22 4.09 1.95 3.07
N GLU A 23 4.63 3.10 3.47
CA GLU A 23 4.32 3.69 4.78
C GLU A 23 2.85 4.13 4.87
N SER A 24 2.31 4.67 3.77
CA SER A 24 0.88 5.02 3.69
C SER A 24 0.00 3.77 3.84
N PHE A 25 0.37 2.66 3.18
CA PHE A 25 -0.30 1.37 3.35
C PHE A 25 -0.21 0.85 4.79
N LEU A 26 0.98 0.81 5.39
CA LEU A 26 1.17 0.29 6.76
C LEU A 26 0.39 1.12 7.79
N THR A 27 0.38 2.44 7.63
CA THR A 27 -0.40 3.35 8.48
C THR A 27 -1.90 3.06 8.37
N LEU A 28 -2.40 2.90 7.14
CA LEU A 28 -3.81 2.58 6.90
C LEU A 28 -4.19 1.17 7.39
N GLU A 29 -3.33 0.18 7.17
CA GLU A 29 -3.54 -1.21 7.63
C GLU A 29 -3.59 -1.29 9.16
N ALA A 30 -2.77 -0.48 9.86
CA ALA A 30 -2.78 -0.39 11.32
C ALA A 30 -4.05 0.27 11.86
N ALA A 31 -4.58 1.28 11.16
CA ALA A 31 -5.77 2.02 11.56
C ALA A 31 -7.09 1.27 11.28
N GLY A 32 -7.12 0.42 10.24
CA GLY A 32 -8.30 -0.34 9.83
C GLY A 32 -8.68 -1.50 10.76
N TRP A 33 -9.81 -2.19 10.47
CA TRP A 33 -10.35 -3.26 11.32
C TRP A 33 -9.41 -4.44 11.59
N LYS A 34 -8.39 -4.67 10.74
CA LYS A 34 -7.33 -5.68 10.96
C LYS A 34 -6.34 -5.32 12.08
N GLY A 35 -6.31 -4.05 12.50
CA GLY A 35 -5.65 -3.63 13.73
C GLY A 35 -6.36 -4.20 14.97
N ARG A 36 -7.69 -4.37 14.91
CA ARG A 36 -8.51 -4.96 15.98
C ARG A 36 -8.31 -6.48 16.11
N GLU A 37 -8.01 -7.18 15.01
CA GLU A 37 -7.69 -8.62 14.99
C GLU A 37 -6.20 -8.95 15.19
N ARG A 38 -5.33 -7.95 15.40
CA ARG A 38 -3.85 -8.12 15.57
C ARG A 38 -3.11 -8.76 14.39
N THR A 39 -3.69 -8.78 13.18
CA THR A 39 -3.07 -9.40 12.00
C THR A 39 -2.37 -8.40 11.07
N ALA A 40 -2.51 -7.09 11.32
CA ALA A 40 -1.84 -6.05 10.56
C ALA A 40 -0.31 -6.21 10.61
N MET A 41 0.36 -6.05 9.45
CA MET A 41 1.82 -6.19 9.37
C MET A 41 2.53 -5.11 10.16
N ALA A 42 1.91 -3.94 10.32
CA ALA A 42 2.44 -2.84 11.12
C ALA A 42 2.55 -3.14 12.63
N ILE A 43 1.77 -4.10 13.16
CA ILE A 43 1.76 -4.44 14.59
C ILE A 43 3.02 -5.23 14.98
N ASP A 44 3.58 -5.98 14.04
CA ASP A 44 4.83 -6.72 14.22
C ASP A 44 5.96 -6.02 13.46
N ARG A 45 6.91 -5.43 14.20
CA ARG A 45 8.05 -4.70 13.64
C ARG A 45 8.83 -5.53 12.60
N TYR A 46 8.90 -6.85 12.75
CA TYR A 46 9.62 -7.72 11.82
C TYR A 46 8.84 -7.90 10.51
N ARG A 47 7.50 -7.97 10.58
CA ARG A 47 6.65 -8.03 9.38
C ARG A 47 6.68 -6.71 8.62
N ALA A 48 6.65 -5.57 9.33
CA ALA A 48 6.77 -4.26 8.71
C ALA A 48 8.14 -4.09 8.02
N ALA A 49 9.23 -4.50 8.68
CA ALA A 49 10.57 -4.47 8.09
C ALA A 49 10.67 -5.39 6.85
N PHE A 50 10.12 -6.60 6.93
CA PHE A 50 10.05 -7.51 5.79
C PHE A 50 9.26 -6.91 4.62
N ALA A 51 8.11 -6.28 4.87
CA ALA A 51 7.31 -5.65 3.84
C ALA A 51 8.10 -4.55 3.13
N ARG A 52 8.75 -3.65 3.88
CA ARG A 52 9.58 -2.57 3.33
C ARG A 52 10.69 -3.11 2.44
N GLU A 53 11.42 -4.11 2.93
CA GLU A 53 12.53 -4.70 2.19
C GLU A 53 12.04 -5.40 0.92
N ALA A 54 10.96 -6.18 1.01
CA ALA A 54 10.41 -6.90 -0.12
C ALA A 54 9.93 -5.95 -1.23
N VAL A 55 9.13 -4.93 -0.89
CA VAL A 55 8.63 -3.98 -1.89
C VAL A 55 9.74 -3.11 -2.46
N HIS A 56 10.75 -2.76 -1.66
CA HIS A 56 11.92 -2.02 -2.13
C HIS A 56 12.67 -2.82 -3.20
N ARG A 57 13.06 -4.07 -2.89
CA ARG A 57 13.77 -4.94 -3.84
C ARG A 57 12.98 -5.21 -5.11
N LEU A 58 11.68 -5.46 -4.99
CA LEU A 58 10.82 -5.66 -6.16
C LEU A 58 10.68 -4.39 -7.00
N ALA A 59 10.67 -3.20 -6.39
CA ALA A 59 10.64 -1.94 -7.11
C ALA A 59 11.92 -1.69 -7.93
N GLU A 60 13.09 -2.17 -7.48
CA GLU A 60 14.35 -2.07 -8.25
C GLU A 60 14.27 -2.81 -9.60
N HIS A 61 13.43 -3.84 -9.67
CA HIS A 61 13.17 -4.63 -10.86
C HIS A 61 11.87 -4.26 -11.58
N ASP A 62 11.23 -3.14 -11.21
CA ASP A 62 9.93 -2.72 -11.73
C ASP A 62 8.79 -3.73 -11.47
N MET A 63 8.94 -4.59 -10.46
CA MET A 63 8.02 -5.69 -10.11
C MET A 63 7.03 -5.34 -9.00
N CYS A 64 6.96 -4.08 -8.57
CA CYS A 64 6.05 -3.65 -7.50
C CYS A 64 5.22 -2.44 -7.94
N ARG A 65 3.93 -2.46 -7.62
CA ARG A 65 3.03 -1.30 -7.72
C ARG A 65 2.28 -1.14 -6.41
N ILE A 66 2.12 0.11 -5.96
CA ILE A 66 1.20 0.43 -4.87
C ILE A 66 0.17 1.41 -5.42
N HIS A 67 -1.07 0.93 -5.53
CA HIS A 67 -2.21 1.75 -5.91
C HIS A 67 -2.77 2.41 -4.65
N THR A 68 -3.00 3.72 -4.71
CA THR A 68 -3.53 4.51 -3.60
C THR A 68 -4.71 5.33 -4.09
N LEU A 69 -5.83 5.28 -3.37
CA LEU A 69 -6.93 6.22 -3.51
C LEU A 69 -6.83 7.27 -2.42
N LYS A 70 -6.90 8.54 -2.83
CA LYS A 70 -6.92 9.69 -1.93
C LYS A 70 -8.22 10.48 -2.10
N LEU A 71 -8.85 10.85 -0.99
CA LEU A 71 -9.97 11.77 -0.95
C LEU A 71 -9.51 13.05 -0.26
N ASP A 72 -9.56 14.18 -0.95
CA ASP A 72 -9.06 15.47 -0.48
C ASP A 72 -7.63 15.39 0.06
N GLY A 73 -6.78 14.64 -0.64
CA GLY A 73 -5.37 14.41 -0.28
C GLY A 73 -5.16 13.36 0.81
N ARG A 74 -6.20 12.91 1.52
CA ARG A 74 -6.11 11.85 2.54
C ARG A 74 -6.18 10.47 1.88
N THR A 75 -5.21 9.61 2.17
CA THR A 75 -5.24 8.21 1.74
C THR A 75 -6.39 7.45 2.41
N ILE A 76 -7.32 6.91 1.60
CA ILE A 76 -8.50 6.16 2.06
C ILE A 76 -8.47 4.69 1.63
N ALA A 77 -7.66 4.32 0.64
CA ALA A 77 -7.46 2.92 0.26
C ALA A 77 -6.09 2.70 -0.39
N CYS A 78 -5.53 1.51 -0.16
CA CYS A 78 -4.27 1.06 -0.73
C CYS A 78 -4.37 -0.41 -1.20
N LEU A 79 -3.67 -0.72 -2.28
CA LEU A 79 -3.47 -2.07 -2.80
C LEU A 79 -2.02 -2.24 -3.24
N VAL A 80 -1.32 -3.21 -2.66
CA VAL A 80 0.04 -3.61 -3.07
C VAL A 80 -0.08 -4.75 -4.07
N VAL A 81 0.60 -4.59 -5.21
CA VAL A 81 0.57 -5.51 -6.35
C VAL A 81 1.99 -5.86 -6.75
N PHE A 82 2.25 -7.14 -6.98
CA PHE A 82 3.49 -7.61 -7.60
C PHE A 82 3.26 -7.89 -9.08
N VAL A 83 4.24 -7.56 -9.91
CA VAL A 83 4.16 -7.72 -11.36
C VAL A 83 5.34 -8.54 -11.84
N GLU A 84 5.08 -9.65 -12.52
CA GLU A 84 6.11 -10.51 -13.09
C GLU A 84 5.65 -11.03 -14.45
N ALA A 85 6.49 -10.88 -15.48
CA ALA A 85 6.20 -11.34 -16.85
C ALA A 85 4.82 -10.90 -17.38
N GLY A 86 4.37 -9.68 -17.02
CA GLY A 86 3.07 -9.14 -17.42
C GLY A 86 1.87 -9.63 -16.59
N VAL A 87 2.09 -10.47 -15.58
CA VAL A 87 1.05 -10.95 -14.66
C VAL A 87 1.08 -10.13 -13.38
N ALA A 88 -0.09 -9.67 -12.92
CA ALA A 88 -0.26 -8.90 -11.70
C ALA A 88 -0.87 -9.76 -10.58
N TYR A 89 -0.20 -9.81 -9.43
CA TYR A 89 -0.63 -10.52 -8.23
C TYR A 89 -0.97 -9.53 -7.13
N THR A 90 -2.22 -9.50 -6.69
CA THR A 90 -2.64 -8.67 -5.56
C THR A 90 -2.13 -9.28 -4.26
N TRP A 91 -1.24 -8.58 -3.55
CA TRP A 91 -0.65 -9.10 -2.32
C TRP A 91 -1.45 -8.71 -1.08
N LYS A 92 -1.70 -7.40 -0.90
CA LYS A 92 -2.33 -6.85 0.31
C LYS A 92 -3.15 -5.62 0.00
N THR A 93 -4.26 -5.45 0.72
CA THR A 93 -5.11 -4.26 0.65
C THR A 93 -5.49 -3.76 2.05
N ALA A 94 -5.65 -2.44 2.15
CA ALA A 94 -6.14 -1.73 3.33
C ALA A 94 -7.05 -0.58 2.85
N TYR A 95 -8.10 -0.26 3.59
CA TYR A 95 -9.00 0.86 3.34
C TYR A 95 -9.54 1.42 4.65
N ASP A 96 -9.94 2.69 4.63
CA ASP A 96 -10.64 3.39 5.70
C ASP A 96 -12.13 3.01 5.63
N GLU A 97 -12.71 2.55 6.74
CA GLU A 97 -14.12 2.12 6.85
C GLU A 97 -15.04 3.30 7.18
#